data_AF-A0A7V9KCP7-F1
#
_entry.id   AF-A0A7V9KCP7-F1
#
_cell.length_a   1.000
_cell.length_b   1.000
_cell.length_c   1.000
_cell.angle_alpha   90.00
_cell.angle_beta   90.00
_cell.angle_gamma   90.00
#
_symmetry.space_group_name_H-M   'P 1'
#
loop_
_entity.id
_entity.type
_entity.pdbx_description
1 polymer ?
#
loop_
_entity_poly.entity_id
_entity_poly.type
_entity_poly.pdbx_seq_one_letter_code
_entity_poly.pdbx_strand_id
1 'polypeptide(L)'
;MTVAVLTGPVPWLILGGATILFLIVDLRFFARGREPEFREGLIWSVGWLVVSLLAALVLLVLDSAEDAVTYTTVYFIERSLSLDNLFVFLLLFSYFGVPAEHRARLLFWGIVAALVLRGLAILGGVALLEQFHFVVYILGVLLLFLAYRILKGVDDNVDPDKNFIVKLVRRIFPVTGEFH
;
A
#
# COMPACT_ATOMS: atom_id res chain seq x y z
N MET A 1 26.22 26.44 6.25
CA MET A 1 25.53 26.43 4.94
C MET A 1 24.75 25.14 4.66
N THR A 2 24.88 24.11 5.50
CA THR A 2 24.30 22.77 5.30
C THR A 2 22.92 22.57 5.95
N VAL A 3 22.66 23.17 7.12
CA VAL A 3 21.40 22.98 7.87
C VAL A 3 20.19 23.64 7.19
N ALA A 4 20.36 24.80 6.56
CA ALA A 4 19.28 25.50 5.87
C ALA A 4 18.78 24.77 4.61
N VAL A 5 19.67 24.00 3.96
CA VAL A 5 19.29 23.12 2.83
C VAL A 5 18.44 21.96 3.33
N LEU A 6 18.72 21.45 4.54
CA LEU A 6 17.98 20.35 5.18
C LEU A 6 16.64 20.76 5.81
N THR A 7 16.42 22.04 6.08
CA THR A 7 15.16 22.56 6.65
C THR A 7 14.28 23.31 5.65
N GLY A 8 14.77 23.56 4.43
CA GLY A 8 14.01 24.20 3.35
C GLY A 8 13.07 23.23 2.60
N PRO A 9 12.44 23.67 1.49
CA PRO A 9 11.60 22.80 0.66
C PRO A 9 12.41 21.77 -0.17
N VAL A 10 13.74 21.96 -0.27
CA VAL A 10 14.63 21.16 -1.12
C VAL A 10 14.66 19.66 -0.75
N PRO A 11 14.77 19.24 0.52
CA PRO A 11 14.78 17.83 0.90
C PRO A 11 13.45 17.16 0.60
N TRP A 12 12.33 17.87 0.75
CA TRP A 12 11.01 17.38 0.39
C TRP A 12 10.88 17.16 -1.12
N LEU A 13 11.44 18.05 -1.94
CA LEU A 13 11.51 17.87 -3.39
C LEU A 13 12.42 16.70 -3.80
N ILE A 14 13.57 16.54 -3.14
CA ILE A 14 14.49 15.41 -3.37
C ILE A 14 13.80 14.09 -2.98
N LEU A 15 13.18 14.04 -1.80
CA LEU A 15 12.45 12.86 -1.31
C LEU A 15 11.29 12.50 -2.24
N GLY A 16 10.48 13.48 -2.62
CA GLY A 16 9.37 13.29 -3.56
C GLY A 16 9.85 12.82 -4.93
N GLY A 17 10.89 13.44 -5.48
CA GLY A 17 11.51 13.03 -6.74
C GLY A 17 12.10 11.62 -6.69
N ALA A 18 12.83 11.29 -5.62
CA ALA A 18 13.36 9.94 -5.41
C ALA A 18 12.25 8.90 -5.28
N THR A 19 11.15 9.22 -4.59
CA THR A 19 9.99 8.34 -4.43
C THR A 19 9.33 8.06 -5.78
N ILE A 20 9.10 9.09 -6.59
CA ILE A 20 8.53 8.94 -7.94
C ILE A 20 9.47 8.13 -8.83
N LEU A 21 10.78 8.39 -8.77
CA LEU A 21 11.78 7.65 -9.53
C LEU A 21 11.79 6.17 -9.15
N PHE A 22 11.88 5.84 -7.86
CA PHE A 22 11.85 4.45 -7.41
C PHE A 22 10.55 3.76 -7.76
N LEU A 23 9.41 4.45 -7.66
CA LEU A 23 8.13 3.92 -8.10
C LEU A 23 8.15 3.58 -9.59
N ILE A 24 8.64 4.48 -10.45
CA ILE A 24 8.76 4.22 -11.91
C ILE A 24 9.69 3.03 -12.18
N VAL A 25 10.82 2.94 -11.48
CA VAL A 25 11.79 1.84 -11.63
C VAL A 25 11.14 0.51 -11.22
N ASP A 26 10.54 0.45 -10.04
CA ASP A 26 9.88 -0.74 -9.51
C ASP A 26 8.84 -1.26 -10.50
N LEU A 27 8.02 -0.36 -11.03
CA LEU A 27 6.94 -0.72 -11.96
C LEU A 27 7.44 -1.12 -13.35
N ARG A 28 8.50 -0.49 -13.87
CA ARG A 28 8.98 -0.78 -15.22
C ARG A 28 9.80 -2.07 -15.28
N PHE A 29 10.48 -2.40 -14.19
CA PHE A 29 11.38 -3.54 -14.10
C PHE A 29 10.78 -4.74 -13.35
N PHE A 30 10.12 -4.54 -12.22
CA PHE A 30 9.61 -5.64 -11.38
C PHE A 30 8.16 -6.04 -11.70
N ALA A 31 7.32 -5.15 -12.24
CA ALA A 31 5.93 -5.50 -12.59
C ALA A 31 5.78 -6.36 -13.87
N ARG A 32 6.88 -6.80 -14.49
CA ARG A 32 6.86 -7.58 -15.74
C ARG A 32 7.08 -9.07 -15.50
N GLY A 33 5.98 -9.82 -15.56
CA GLY A 33 5.97 -11.13 -16.22
C GLY A 33 6.00 -12.40 -15.37
N ARG A 34 6.06 -12.32 -14.03
CA ARG A 34 5.84 -13.48 -13.15
C ARG A 34 5.19 -13.06 -11.84
N GLU A 35 4.23 -13.85 -11.37
CA GLU A 35 3.77 -13.76 -9.99
C GLU A 35 4.86 -14.35 -9.08
N PRO A 36 5.39 -13.57 -8.12
CA PRO A 36 6.36 -14.10 -7.16
C PRO A 36 5.72 -15.22 -6.35
N GLU A 37 6.41 -16.35 -6.23
CA GLU A 37 5.96 -17.41 -5.34
C GLU A 37 5.98 -16.89 -3.89
N PHE A 38 5.07 -17.38 -3.03
CA PHE A 38 5.00 -16.93 -1.62
C PHE A 38 6.36 -17.02 -0.91
N ARG A 39 7.15 -18.06 -1.21
CA ARG A 39 8.50 -18.27 -0.69
C ARG A 39 9.48 -17.19 -1.14
N GLU A 40 9.43 -16.82 -2.42
CA GLU A 40 10.27 -15.77 -2.97
C GLU A 40 9.93 -14.42 -2.31
N GLY A 41 8.64 -14.11 -2.18
CA GLY A 41 8.17 -12.91 -1.47
C GLY A 41 8.62 -12.87 0.00
N LEU A 42 8.59 -14.01 0.69
CA LEU A 42 9.07 -14.13 2.07
C LEU A 42 10.58 -13.86 2.17
N ILE A 43 11.38 -14.45 1.28
CA ILE A 43 12.84 -14.29 1.25
C ILE A 43 13.19 -12.81 1.01
N TRP A 44 12.56 -12.16 0.03
CA TRP A 44 12.77 -10.74 -0.20
C TRP A 44 12.37 -9.90 1.00
N SER A 45 11.23 -10.20 1.62
CA SER A 45 10.75 -9.48 2.80
C SER A 45 11.71 -9.57 3.99
N VAL A 46 12.19 -10.78 4.29
CA VAL A 46 13.15 -11.04 5.37
C VAL A 46 14.51 -10.46 5.02
N GLY A 47 14.96 -10.56 3.77
CA GLY A 47 16.22 -9.98 3.31
C GLY A 47 16.28 -8.47 3.55
N TRP A 48 15.24 -7.74 3.15
CA TRP A 48 15.14 -6.30 3.40
C TRP A 48 15.07 -5.94 4.89
N LEU A 49 14.40 -6.78 5.70
CA LEU A 49 14.38 -6.62 7.15
C LEU A 49 15.77 -6.76 7.76
N VAL A 50 16.51 -7.80 7.37
CA VAL A 50 17.88 -8.03 7.86
C VAL A 50 18.81 -6.88 7.45
N VAL A 51 18.74 -6.42 6.20
CA VAL A 51 19.54 -5.27 5.73
C VAL A 51 19.24 -4.01 6.55
N SER A 52 17.97 -3.74 6.85
CA SER A 52 17.58 -2.61 7.70
C SER A 52 18.12 -2.75 9.13
N LEU A 53 18.00 -3.93 9.74
CA LEU A 53 18.52 -4.17 11.09
C LEU A 53 20.05 -4.06 11.15
N LEU A 54 20.76 -4.46 10.09
CA LEU A 54 22.20 -4.24 9.99
C LEU A 54 22.53 -2.75 9.89
N ALA A 55 21.74 -1.95 9.16
CA ALA A 55 21.90 -0.50 9.14
C ALA A 55 21.67 0.12 10.53
N ALA A 56 20.68 -0.36 11.27
CA ALA A 56 20.47 0.06 12.66
C ALA A 56 21.67 -0.28 13.57
N LEU A 57 22.27 -1.46 13.40
CA LEU A 57 23.49 -1.85 14.12
C LEU A 57 24.69 -0.97 13.75
N VAL A 58 24.81 -0.57 12.49
CA VAL A 58 25.84 0.38 12.05
C VAL A 58 25.64 1.73 12.73
N LEU A 59 24.40 2.21 12.85
CA LEU A 59 24.08 3.45 13.58
C LEU A 59 24.43 3.35 15.07
N LEU A 60 24.21 2.19 15.70
CA LEU A 60 24.62 1.95 17.10
C LEU A 60 26.13 2.11 17.33
N VAL A 61 26.95 1.78 16.32
CA VAL A 61 28.41 1.83 16.42
C VAL A 61 28.96 3.19 16.00
N LEU A 62 28.39 3.81 14.97
CA LEU A 62 28.91 5.03 14.36
C LEU A 62 28.32 6.32 14.92
N ASP A 63 27.11 6.26 15.48
CA ASP A 63 26.37 7.43 15.96
C ASP A 63 25.89 7.21 17.40
N SER A 64 24.59 7.18 17.67
CA SER A 64 24.03 6.98 19.01
C SER A 64 22.97 5.88 19.09
N ALA A 65 22.72 5.40 20.32
CA ALA A 65 21.61 4.49 20.60
C ALA A 65 20.24 5.09 20.28
N GLU A 66 20.09 6.41 20.44
CA GLU A 66 18.85 7.12 20.16
C GLU A 66 18.55 7.18 18.66
N ASP A 67 19.57 7.41 17.83
CA ASP A 67 19.44 7.44 16.37
C ASP A 67 19.10 6.05 15.81
N ALA A 68 19.73 5.00 16.34
CA ALA A 68 19.42 3.63 15.96
C ALA A 68 17.98 3.23 16.32
N VAL A 69 17.50 3.63 17.51
CA VAL A 69 16.11 3.42 17.93
C VAL A 69 15.15 4.22 17.04
N THR A 70 15.47 5.47 16.74
CA THR A 70 14.67 6.34 15.87
C THR A 70 14.57 5.76 14.46
N TYR A 71 15.70 5.37 13.87
CA TYR A 71 15.74 4.71 12.55
C TYR A 71 14.91 3.44 12.53
N THR A 72 15.09 2.56 13.52
CA THR A 72 14.37 1.28 13.60
C THR A 72 12.86 1.51 13.75
N THR A 73 12.48 2.51 14.55
CA THR A 73 11.08 2.89 14.76
C THR A 73 10.45 3.39 13.46
N VAL A 74 11.13 4.31 12.75
CA VAL A 74 10.67 4.82 11.45
C VAL A 74 10.54 3.68 10.44
N TYR A 75 11.53 2.79 10.36
CA TYR A 75 11.50 1.64 9.47
C TYR A 75 10.28 0.74 9.72
N PHE A 76 9.99 0.38 10.97
CA PHE A 76 8.83 -0.45 11.29
C PHE A 76 7.50 0.27 11.03
N ILE A 77 7.41 1.57 11.30
CA ILE A 77 6.22 2.38 10.98
C ILE A 77 5.96 2.34 9.47
N GLU A 78 6.98 2.62 8.66
CA GLU A 78 6.86 2.60 7.20
C GLU A 78 6.49 1.21 6.68
N ARG A 79 7.12 0.16 7.22
CA ARG A 79 6.85 -1.24 6.86
C ARG A 79 5.41 -1.64 7.19
N SER A 80 4.93 -1.32 8.39
CA SER A 80 3.55 -1.61 8.81
C SER A 80 2.52 -0.91 7.94
N LEU A 81 2.78 0.35 7.59
CA LEU A 81 1.89 1.15 6.77
C LEU A 81 1.81 0.62 5.31
N SER A 82 2.90 0.05 4.79
CA SER A 82 2.90 -0.65 3.51
C SER A 82 2.07 -1.94 3.54
N LEU A 83 2.16 -2.72 4.62
CA LEU A 83 1.44 -3.97 4.79
C LEU A 83 -0.07 -3.76 4.98
N ASP A 84 -0.45 -2.72 5.72
CA ASP A 84 -1.85 -2.34 5.92
C ASP A 84 -2.54 -2.04 4.58
N ASN A 85 -1.91 -1.20 3.75
CA ASN A 85 -2.40 -0.88 2.41
C ASN A 85 -2.51 -2.12 1.50
N LEU A 86 -1.49 -2.99 1.50
CA LEU A 86 -1.49 -4.21 0.68
C LEU A 86 -2.61 -5.18 1.10
N PHE A 87 -2.86 -5.31 2.40
CA PHE A 87 -3.92 -6.16 2.94
C PHE A 87 -5.29 -5.74 2.42
N VAL A 88 -5.60 -4.43 2.45
CA VAL A 88 -6.86 -3.90 1.91
C VAL A 88 -7.04 -4.28 0.44
N PHE A 89 -5.97 -4.14 -0.38
CA PHE A 89 -6.05 -4.51 -1.80
C PHE A 89 -6.27 -6.00 -2.02
N LEU A 90 -5.60 -6.87 -1.26
CA LEU A 90 -5.79 -8.32 -1.36
C LEU A 90 -7.21 -8.74 -0.98
N LEU A 91 -7.77 -8.16 0.09
CA LEU A 91 -9.16 -8.39 0.49
C LEU A 91 -10.14 -7.97 -0.61
N LEU A 92 -9.93 -6.79 -1.20
CA LEU A 92 -10.76 -6.30 -2.29
C LEU A 92 -10.66 -7.21 -3.54
N PHE A 93 -9.46 -7.61 -3.94
CA PHE A 93 -9.28 -8.52 -5.07
C PHE A 93 -9.93 -9.87 -4.83
N SER A 94 -9.82 -10.41 -3.62
CA SER A 94 -10.51 -11.64 -3.23
C SER A 94 -12.03 -11.48 -3.27
N TYR A 95 -12.55 -10.35 -2.81
CA TYR A 95 -13.99 -10.08 -2.79
C TYR A 95 -14.58 -9.93 -4.20
N PHE A 96 -13.84 -9.32 -5.13
CA PHE A 96 -14.26 -9.13 -6.52
C PHE A 96 -13.84 -10.26 -7.46
N GLY A 97 -13.17 -11.31 -6.95
CA GLY A 97 -12.73 -12.44 -7.76
C GLY A 97 -11.73 -12.06 -8.86
N VAL A 98 -10.85 -11.09 -8.59
CA VAL A 98 -9.91 -10.55 -9.58
C VAL A 98 -8.87 -11.63 -9.97
N PRO A 99 -8.78 -12.00 -11.26
CA PRO A 99 -7.76 -12.92 -11.76
C PRO A 99 -6.36 -12.40 -11.48
N ALA A 100 -5.43 -13.31 -11.17
CA ALA A 100 -4.12 -12.98 -10.65
C ALA A 100 -3.27 -12.11 -11.61
N GLU A 101 -3.43 -12.34 -12.92
CA GLU A 101 -2.84 -11.53 -14.01
C GLU A 101 -3.18 -10.03 -13.96
N HIS A 102 -4.36 -9.68 -13.43
CA HIS A 102 -4.85 -8.31 -13.35
C HIS A 102 -4.49 -7.62 -12.04
N ARG A 103 -4.10 -8.38 -11.00
CA ARG A 103 -3.83 -7.85 -9.65
C ARG A 103 -2.67 -6.88 -9.65
N ALA A 104 -1.58 -7.18 -10.36
CA ALA A 104 -0.42 -6.29 -10.44
C ALA A 104 -0.78 -4.91 -11.01
N ARG A 105 -1.61 -4.87 -12.06
CA ARG A 105 -2.06 -3.62 -12.69
C ARG A 105 -3.01 -2.84 -11.77
N LEU A 106 -3.94 -3.52 -11.11
CA LEU A 106 -4.86 -2.88 -10.18
C LEU A 106 -4.15 -2.37 -8.92
N LEU A 107 -3.17 -3.13 -8.41
CA LEU A 107 -2.33 -2.74 -7.29
C LEU A 107 -1.54 -1.47 -7.64
N PHE A 108 -0.99 -1.39 -8.85
CA PHE A 108 -0.32 -0.19 -9.34
C PHE A 108 -1.22 1.05 -9.30
N TRP A 109 -2.40 0.99 -9.91
CA TRP A 109 -3.34 2.11 -9.90
C TRP A 109 -3.80 2.45 -8.48
N GLY A 110 -3.96 1.45 -7.61
CA GLY A 110 -4.24 1.63 -6.20
C GLY A 110 -3.14 2.39 -5.45
N ILE A 111 -1.87 2.02 -5.64
CA ILE A 111 -0.72 2.69 -5.02
C ILE A 111 -0.60 4.13 -5.50
N VAL A 112 -0.75 4.38 -6.81
CA VAL A 112 -0.71 5.75 -7.36
C VAL A 112 -1.85 6.60 -6.78
N ALA A 113 -3.08 6.07 -6.76
CA ALA A 113 -4.22 6.79 -6.18
C ALA A 113 -4.01 7.05 -4.68
N ALA A 114 -3.53 6.07 -3.92
CA ALA A 114 -3.25 6.22 -2.48
C ALA A 114 -2.15 7.27 -2.22
N LEU A 115 -1.09 7.29 -3.03
CA LEU A 115 -0.02 8.28 -2.93
C LEU A 115 -0.52 9.70 -3.23
N VAL A 116 -1.36 9.86 -4.26
CA VAL A 116 -1.98 11.15 -4.58
C VAL A 116 -2.91 11.61 -3.46
N LEU A 117 -3.80 10.75 -2.97
CA LEU A 117 -4.69 11.06 -1.85
C LEU A 117 -3.89 11.45 -0.60
N ARG A 118 -2.80 10.74 -0.33
CA ARG A 118 -1.89 11.07 0.78
C ARG A 118 -1.22 12.43 0.58
N GLY A 119 -0.74 12.73 -0.62
CA GLY A 119 -0.18 14.04 -0.95
C GLY A 119 -1.19 15.16 -0.77
N LEU A 120 -2.43 14.97 -1.23
CA LEU A 120 -3.52 15.93 -1.06
C LEU A 120 -3.88 16.12 0.42
N ALA A 121 -3.92 15.05 1.22
CA ALA A 121 -4.17 15.14 2.66
C ALA A 121 -3.07 15.92 3.39
N ILE A 122 -1.80 15.71 3.02
CA ILE A 122 -0.67 16.46 3.60
C ILE A 122 -0.76 17.94 3.23
N LEU A 123 -1.05 18.27 1.97
CA LEU A 123 -1.22 19.65 1.52
C LEU A 123 -2.44 20.34 2.14
N GLY A 124 -3.51 19.58 2.37
CA GLY A 124 -4.73 20.04 3.03
C GLY A 124 -4.60 20.23 4.55
N GLY A 125 -3.55 19.68 5.16
CA GLY A 125 -3.24 19.83 6.58
C GLY A 125 -4.31 19.27 7.53
N VAL A 126 -4.34 19.79 8.76
CA VAL A 126 -5.19 19.31 9.86
C VAL A 126 -6.69 19.47 9.56
N ALA A 127 -7.08 20.46 8.74
CA ALA A 127 -8.48 20.72 8.40
C ALA A 127 -9.13 19.56 7.61
N LEU A 128 -8.36 18.83 6.80
CA LEU A 128 -8.84 17.60 6.16
C LEU A 128 -8.90 16.44 7.16
N LEU A 129 -7.91 16.30 8.04
CA LEU A 129 -7.87 15.18 8.99
C LEU A 129 -9.07 15.17 9.95
N GLU A 130 -9.50 16.34 10.44
CA GLU A 130 -10.67 16.45 11.30
C GLU A 130 -11.99 16.11 10.61
N GLN A 131 -12.12 16.35 9.30
CA GLN A 131 -13.35 16.01 8.56
C GLN A 131 -13.39 14.53 8.14
N PHE A 132 -12.22 13.92 7.93
CA PHE A 132 -12.11 12.56 7.38
C PHE A 132 -11.93 11.47 8.45
N HIS A 133 -11.91 11.80 9.75
CA HIS A 133 -11.82 10.80 10.83
C HIS A 133 -12.93 9.74 10.77
N PHE A 134 -14.13 10.10 10.30
CA PHE A 134 -15.23 9.16 10.08
C PHE A 134 -14.91 8.07 9.03
N VAL A 135 -14.10 8.41 8.01
CA VAL A 135 -13.69 7.47 6.96
C VAL A 135 -12.83 6.34 7.53
N VAL A 136 -12.02 6.62 8.56
CA VAL A 136 -11.21 5.61 9.26
C VAL A 136 -12.12 4.57 9.93
N TYR A 137 -13.20 4.99 10.57
CA TYR A 137 -14.16 4.06 11.18
C TYR A 137 -14.89 3.21 10.13
N ILE A 138 -15.31 3.80 9.01
CA ILE A 138 -15.90 3.04 7.89
C ILE A 138 -14.92 2.00 7.36
N LEU A 139 -13.67 2.40 7.11
CA LEU A 139 -12.64 1.50 6.61
C LEU A 139 -12.39 0.37 7.60
N GLY A 140 -12.30 0.67 8.89
CA GLY A 140 -12.14 -0.32 9.96
C GLY A 140 -13.28 -1.35 9.98
N VAL A 141 -14.54 -0.91 9.90
CA VAL A 141 -15.70 -1.83 9.83
C VAL A 141 -15.68 -2.65 8.55
N LEU A 142 -15.36 -2.04 7.41
CA LEU A 142 -15.24 -2.73 6.13
C LEU A 142 -14.17 -3.83 6.17
N LEU A 143 -13.02 -3.55 6.79
CA LEU A 143 -11.93 -4.52 6.94
C LEU A 143 -12.32 -5.68 7.86
N LEU A 144 -12.98 -5.40 8.99
CA LEU A 144 -13.51 -6.45 9.86
C LEU A 144 -14.53 -7.33 9.12
N PHE A 145 -15.41 -6.72 8.33
CA PHE A 145 -16.37 -7.45 7.50
C PHE A 145 -15.68 -8.32 6.44
N LEU A 146 -14.69 -7.79 5.73
CA LEU A 146 -13.93 -8.52 4.71
C LEU A 146 -13.14 -9.67 5.33
N ALA A 147 -12.46 -9.43 6.46
CA ALA A 147 -11.72 -10.45 7.20
C ALA A 147 -12.67 -11.58 7.68
N TYR A 148 -13.82 -11.22 8.25
CA TYR A 148 -14.86 -12.19 8.63
C TYR A 148 -15.34 -13.03 7.44
N ARG A 149 -15.54 -12.40 6.28
CA ARG A 149 -16.00 -13.09 5.06
C ARG A 149 -14.97 -14.06 4.49
N ILE A 150 -13.68 -13.74 4.57
CA ILE A 150 -12.61 -14.67 4.19
C ILE A 150 -12.54 -15.86 5.15
N LEU A 151 -12.64 -15.62 6.46
CA LEU A 151 -12.66 -16.69 7.47
C LEU A 151 -13.85 -17.64 7.31
N LYS A 152 -14.99 -17.14 6.84
CA LYS A 152 -16.20 -17.94 6.60
C LYS A 152 -16.13 -18.79 5.31
N GLY A 153 -15.06 -18.66 4.53
CA GLY A 153 -14.96 -19.22 3.20
C GLY A 153 -15.70 -18.33 2.19
N VAL A 154 -15.03 -18.01 1.09
CA VAL A 154 -15.72 -17.51 -0.10
C VAL A 154 -16.42 -18.73 -0.68
N ASP A 155 -17.73 -18.86 -0.49
CA ASP A 155 -18.51 -19.86 -1.22
C ASP A 155 -18.16 -19.70 -2.70
N ASP A 156 -17.67 -20.76 -3.34
CA ASP A 156 -17.27 -20.81 -4.76
C ASP A 156 -18.44 -20.56 -5.75
N ASN A 157 -19.58 -20.08 -5.25
CA ASN A 157 -20.75 -19.65 -5.99
C ASN A 157 -21.21 -18.24 -5.55
N VAL A 158 -20.31 -17.27 -5.50
CA VAL A 158 -20.74 -15.86 -5.46
C VAL A 158 -21.27 -15.51 -6.85
N ASP A 159 -22.57 -15.76 -7.08
CA ASP A 159 -23.33 -15.19 -8.20
C ASP A 159 -23.01 -13.68 -8.31
N PRO A 160 -22.22 -13.23 -9.31
CA PRO A 160 -21.84 -11.83 -9.44
C PRO A 160 -23.07 -10.90 -9.57
N ASP A 161 -24.21 -11.46 -9.99
CA ASP A 161 -25.49 -10.77 -10.16
C ASP A 161 -26.24 -10.49 -8.84
N LYS A 162 -25.89 -11.13 -7.73
CA LYS A 162 -26.55 -10.92 -6.43
C LYS A 162 -25.85 -9.91 -5.54
N ASN A 163 -24.61 -9.52 -5.85
CA ASN A 163 -23.83 -8.66 -4.98
C ASN A 163 -24.19 -7.17 -5.19
N PHE A 164 -24.71 -6.50 -4.17
CA PHE A 164 -25.18 -5.10 -4.23
C PHE A 164 -24.09 -4.15 -4.74
N ILE A 165 -22.83 -4.41 -4.37
CA ILE A 165 -21.67 -3.61 -4.79
C ILE A 165 -21.41 -3.81 -6.29
N VAL A 166 -21.56 -5.02 -6.83
CA VAL A 166 -21.39 -5.30 -8.27
C VAL A 166 -22.51 -4.64 -9.09
N LYS A 167 -23.75 -4.62 -8.57
CA LYS A 167 -24.87 -3.88 -9.20
C LYS A 167 -24.61 -2.37 -9.22
N LEU A 168 -24.06 -1.82 -8.14
CA LEU A 168 -23.76 -0.39 -8.06
C LEU A 168 -22.63 0.00 -9.02
N VAL A 169 -21.60 -0.85 -9.14
CA VAL A 169 -20.48 -0.64 -10.07
C VAL A 169 -20.92 -0.82 -11.54
N ARG A 170 -21.71 -1.86 -11.86
CA ARG A 170 -22.28 -2.05 -13.22
C ARG A 170 -23.20 -0.89 -13.65
N ARG A 171 -23.85 -0.24 -12.70
CA ARG A 171 -24.71 0.94 -12.96
C ARG A 171 -23.91 2.19 -13.33
N ILE A 172 -22.66 2.27 -12.88
CA ILE A 172 -21.77 3.41 -13.15
C ILE A 172 -20.84 3.10 -14.35
N PHE A 173 -20.42 1.84 -14.52
CA PHE A 173 -19.64 1.37 -15.65
C PHE A 173 -20.37 0.19 -16.32
N PRO A 174 -21.00 0.39 -17.50
CA PRO A 174 -21.63 -0.69 -18.24
C PRO A 174 -20.52 -1.61 -18.80
N VAL A 175 -20.20 -2.66 -18.06
CA VAL A 175 -19.37 -3.75 -18.55
C VAL A 175 -20.24 -4.56 -19.50
N THR A 176 -20.01 -4.41 -20.81
CA THR A 176 -20.60 -5.25 -21.85
C THR A 176 -20.18 -6.69 -21.57
N GLY A 177 -21.15 -7.51 -21.14
CA GLY A 177 -20.96 -8.93 -20.92
C GLY A 177 -20.95 -9.66 -22.25
N GLU A 178 -19.90 -10.43 -22.48
CA GLU A 178 -19.93 -11.70 -23.21
C GLU A 178 -18.56 -12.36 -23.04
N PHE A 179 -18.51 -13.39 -22.21
CA PHE A 179 -17.44 -14.38 -22.23
C PHE A 179 -18.11 -15.76 -22.22
N HIS A 180 -17.99 -16.46 -23.34
CA HIS A 180 -18.14 -17.91 -23.43
C HIS A 180 -16.89 -18.60 -22.86
#